data_AF-A0A0A2BP71-F1
#
_entry.id   AF-A0A0A2BP71-F1
#
_cell.length_a   1.000
_cell.length_b   1.000
_cell.length_c   1.000
_cell.angle_alpha   90.00
_cell.angle_beta   90.00
_cell.angle_gamma   90.00
#
_symmetry.space_group_name_H-M   'P 1'
#
loop_
_entity.id
_entity.type
_entity.pdbx_description
1 polymer ?
#
loop_
_entity_poly.entity_id
_entity_poly.type
_entity_poly.pdbx_seq_one_letter_code
_entity_poly.pdbx_strand_id
1 'polypeptide(L)'
;MPKEYKVLKKTVDKLAQHNDLGERPMTFTIVSGGYTKWIAEDLGLCKEENCGFYEMLNPFKKHKGSSSDDIQEAIRQSYLLGGIEAYSFANGTITISKSSFPAYGKRHDFLGCTVAHEIAHFLSDHIFSDSLKLEKASQNIEAKDKELFKMKLNRESEKEADAKATEMIFNSGFPADTCLKEIDFMYKLAGLGDITKPNSSHPGYEERMLSIKDVVVKLMASEGSTKSTEGKWKYSRKNNSLVFVPISS
;
A
#
# COMPACT_ATOMS: atom_id res chain seq x y z
N MET A 1 2.42 17.81 -12.96
CA MET A 1 2.25 16.67 -12.04
C MET A 1 1.32 17.08 -10.89
N PRO A 2 0.24 16.33 -10.60
CA PRO A 2 -0.65 16.56 -9.46
C PRO A 2 0.09 16.67 -8.12
N LYS A 3 -0.52 17.31 -7.12
CA LYS A 3 0.11 17.54 -5.81
C LYS A 3 0.44 16.23 -5.09
N GLU A 4 -0.42 15.23 -5.24
CA GLU A 4 -0.31 13.92 -4.62
C GLU A 4 0.93 13.18 -5.12
N TYR A 5 1.18 13.19 -6.44
CA TYR A 5 2.43 12.65 -7.00
C TYR A 5 3.68 13.41 -6.53
N LYS A 6 3.59 14.73 -6.27
CA LYS A 6 4.72 15.49 -5.70
C LYS A 6 5.01 15.05 -4.26
N VAL A 7 3.97 14.74 -3.49
CA VAL A 7 4.11 14.19 -2.13
C VAL A 7 4.73 12.80 -2.21
N LEU A 8 4.20 11.88 -3.03
CA LEU A 8 4.79 10.54 -3.22
C LEU A 8 6.25 10.61 -3.62
N LYS A 9 6.60 11.46 -4.60
CA LYS A 9 7.99 11.64 -5.02
C LYS A 9 8.88 11.99 -3.83
N LYS A 10 8.48 12.98 -3.02
CA LYS A 10 9.24 13.42 -1.84
C LYS A 10 9.34 12.34 -0.77
N THR A 11 8.26 11.60 -0.55
CA THR A 11 8.22 10.47 0.39
C THR A 11 9.22 9.41 -0.03
N VAL A 12 9.18 8.96 -1.28
CA VAL A 12 10.09 7.92 -1.79
C VAL A 12 11.53 8.43 -1.88
N ASP A 13 11.75 9.69 -2.29
CA ASP A 13 13.10 10.31 -2.25
C ASP A 13 13.69 10.25 -0.84
N LYS A 14 12.87 10.56 0.18
CA LYS A 14 13.31 10.51 1.58
C LYS A 14 13.61 9.09 2.04
N LEU A 15 12.79 8.12 1.65
CA LEU A 15 13.05 6.69 1.92
C LEU A 15 14.36 6.25 1.26
N ALA A 16 14.58 6.61 -0.01
CA ALA A 16 15.73 6.18 -0.79
C ALA A 16 17.07 6.74 -0.28
N GLN A 17 17.07 7.87 0.43
CA GLN A 17 18.29 8.48 0.97
C GLN A 17 19.01 7.61 2.00
N HIS A 18 18.29 6.76 2.73
CA HIS A 18 18.81 5.96 3.84
C HIS A 18 18.36 4.50 3.80
N ASN A 19 17.83 4.06 2.66
CA ASN A 19 17.43 2.68 2.45
C ASN A 19 17.86 2.16 1.08
N ASP A 20 18.10 0.85 1.05
CA ASP A 20 18.24 0.10 -0.19
C ASP A 20 16.85 -0.30 -0.70
N LEU A 21 16.39 0.38 -1.74
CA LEU A 21 15.14 0.12 -2.44
C LEU A 21 15.31 -0.83 -3.64
N GLY A 22 16.44 -1.53 -3.71
CA GLY A 22 16.79 -2.47 -4.77
C GLY A 22 17.06 -1.82 -6.13
N GLU A 23 17.23 -2.66 -7.14
CA GLU A 23 17.65 -2.25 -8.49
C GLU A 23 16.50 -2.21 -9.50
N ARG A 24 15.32 -2.72 -9.12
CA ARG A 24 14.17 -2.83 -10.03
C ARG A 24 13.39 -1.51 -10.07
N PRO A 25 12.94 -1.05 -11.24
CA PRO A 25 12.05 0.10 -11.33
C PRO A 25 10.74 -0.11 -10.56
N MET A 26 10.28 0.93 -9.88
CA MET A 26 8.98 0.96 -9.21
C MET A 26 8.06 1.97 -9.85
N THR A 27 6.82 1.56 -10.15
CA THR A 27 5.81 2.41 -10.78
C THR A 27 4.75 2.79 -9.77
N PHE A 28 4.66 4.07 -9.42
CA PHE A 28 3.61 4.58 -8.55
C PHE A 28 2.42 5.08 -9.38
N THR A 29 1.21 4.64 -9.07
CA THR A 29 -0.05 5.12 -9.65
C THR A 29 -1.02 5.55 -8.55
N ILE A 30 -1.77 6.62 -8.80
CA ILE A 30 -2.80 7.10 -7.89
C ILE A 30 -4.15 6.83 -8.52
N VAL A 31 -4.99 6.08 -7.83
CA VAL A 31 -6.30 5.63 -8.34
C VAL A 31 -7.44 6.27 -7.55
N SER A 32 -8.67 6.04 -7.99
CA SER A 32 -9.89 6.57 -7.38
C SER A 32 -10.22 5.88 -6.04
N GLY A 33 -9.84 4.62 -5.85
CA GLY A 33 -9.96 3.88 -4.59
C GLY A 33 -11.26 3.09 -4.45
N GLY A 34 -11.29 2.18 -3.48
CA GLY A 34 -12.34 1.19 -3.26
C GLY A 34 -13.71 1.81 -3.02
N TYR A 35 -13.78 2.98 -2.38
CA TYR A 35 -15.06 3.69 -2.19
C TYR A 35 -15.70 4.12 -3.52
N THR A 36 -14.91 4.33 -4.59
CA THR A 36 -15.46 4.61 -5.93
C THR A 36 -16.19 3.41 -6.49
N LYS A 37 -15.69 2.20 -6.24
CA LYS A 37 -16.34 0.94 -6.64
C LYS A 37 -17.72 0.84 -5.98
N TRP A 38 -17.81 1.08 -4.68
CA TRP A 38 -19.08 1.05 -3.93
C TRP A 38 -20.10 2.05 -4.49
N ILE A 39 -19.69 3.31 -4.72
CA ILE A 39 -20.61 4.30 -5.28
C ILE A 39 -21.01 3.95 -6.72
N ALA A 40 -20.11 3.37 -7.52
CA ALA A 40 -20.43 2.93 -8.87
C ALA A 40 -21.43 1.74 -8.88
N GLU A 41 -21.35 0.85 -7.90
CA GLU A 41 -22.34 -0.22 -7.65
C GLU A 41 -23.71 0.38 -7.35
N ASP A 42 -23.79 1.31 -6.40
CA ASP A 42 -25.04 1.97 -6.00
C ASP A 42 -25.69 2.78 -7.14
N LEU A 43 -24.87 3.38 -8.00
CA LEU A 43 -25.33 4.14 -9.17
C LEU A 43 -25.70 3.24 -10.38
N GLY A 44 -25.58 1.92 -10.25
CA GLY A 44 -25.91 0.97 -11.32
C GLY A 44 -24.97 1.08 -12.53
N LEU A 45 -23.74 1.56 -12.34
CA LEU A 45 -22.76 1.74 -13.42
C LEU A 45 -22.07 0.45 -13.84
N CYS A 46 -22.23 -0.61 -13.05
CA CYS A 46 -21.61 -1.90 -13.30
C CYS A 46 -22.47 -2.76 -14.23
N LYS A 47 -21.87 -3.22 -15.33
CA LYS A 47 -22.53 -4.10 -16.30
C LYS A 47 -22.36 -5.59 -15.98
N GLU A 48 -21.38 -5.92 -15.14
CA GLU A 48 -21.04 -7.27 -14.69
C GLU A 48 -20.95 -7.28 -13.16
N GLU A 49 -20.89 -8.47 -12.55
CA GLU A 49 -20.79 -8.64 -11.08
C GLU A 49 -19.52 -8.04 -10.45
N ASN A 50 -18.56 -7.55 -11.26
CA ASN A 50 -17.31 -6.98 -10.77
C ASN A 50 -17.14 -5.51 -11.17
N CYS A 51 -17.18 -4.64 -10.16
CA CYS A 51 -17.01 -3.20 -10.29
C CYS A 51 -15.57 -2.71 -10.02
N GLY A 52 -14.60 -3.61 -9.85
CA GLY A 52 -13.20 -3.29 -9.55
C GLY A 52 -12.52 -2.39 -10.59
N PHE A 53 -13.05 -2.30 -11.81
CA PHE A 53 -12.61 -1.30 -12.79
C PHE A 53 -12.72 0.14 -12.26
N TYR A 54 -13.79 0.45 -11.51
CA TYR A 54 -14.06 1.80 -11.00
C TYR A 54 -13.11 2.23 -9.87
N GLU A 55 -12.56 1.27 -9.12
CA GLU A 55 -11.52 1.51 -8.11
C GLU A 55 -10.19 1.95 -8.73
N MET A 56 -9.87 1.44 -9.92
CA MET A 56 -8.60 1.66 -10.60
C MET A 56 -8.60 2.87 -11.54
N LEU A 57 -9.67 3.68 -11.55
CA LEU A 57 -9.76 4.82 -12.45
C LEU A 57 -8.72 5.90 -12.13
N ASN A 58 -8.30 6.63 -13.17
CA ASN A 58 -7.43 7.79 -13.01
C ASN A 58 -8.24 9.00 -12.51
N PRO A 59 -8.05 9.43 -11.26
CA PRO A 59 -8.90 10.45 -10.63
C PRO A 59 -8.49 11.89 -11.01
N PHE A 60 -7.57 12.06 -11.97
CA PHE A 60 -7.12 13.35 -12.50
C PHE A 60 -7.59 13.61 -13.94
N LYS A 61 -8.29 12.66 -14.55
CA LYS A 61 -8.87 12.81 -15.89
C LYS A 61 -10.37 13.01 -15.79
N LYS A 62 -10.92 13.76 -16.74
CA LYS A 62 -12.36 13.77 -16.97
C LYS A 62 -12.72 12.53 -17.79
N HIS A 63 -13.61 11.70 -17.25
CA HIS A 63 -14.17 10.57 -17.98
C HIS A 63 -15.17 11.06 -19.03
N LYS A 64 -15.42 10.25 -20.06
CA LYS A 64 -16.29 10.59 -21.20
C LYS A 64 -17.34 9.49 -21.39
N GLY A 65 -18.44 9.82 -22.05
CA GLY A 65 -19.54 8.90 -22.32
C GLY A 65 -20.81 9.29 -21.56
N SER A 66 -21.86 8.48 -21.71
CA SER A 66 -23.19 8.74 -21.14
C SER A 66 -23.20 8.81 -19.61
N SER A 67 -22.33 8.05 -18.94
CA SER A 67 -22.22 8.00 -17.47
C SER A 67 -21.07 8.85 -16.92
N SER A 68 -20.58 9.82 -17.70
CA SER A 68 -19.38 10.57 -17.30
C SER A 68 -19.57 11.40 -16.03
N ASP A 69 -20.75 11.97 -15.81
CA ASP A 69 -21.06 12.75 -14.61
C ASP A 69 -21.14 11.84 -13.36
N ASP A 70 -21.80 10.69 -13.47
CA ASP A 70 -21.91 9.71 -12.37
C ASP A 70 -20.53 9.17 -11.96
N ILE A 71 -19.67 8.86 -12.93
CA ILE A 71 -18.30 8.41 -12.67
C ILE A 71 -17.51 9.50 -11.95
N GLN A 72 -17.64 10.75 -12.38
CA GLN A 72 -16.94 11.87 -11.77
C GLN A 72 -17.43 12.13 -10.35
N GLU A 73 -18.73 11.97 -10.11
CA GLU A 73 -19.32 12.07 -8.79
C GLU A 73 -18.86 10.94 -7.87
N ALA A 74 -18.81 9.70 -8.36
CA ALA A 74 -18.27 8.55 -7.61
C ALA A 74 -16.80 8.80 -7.18
N ILE A 75 -15.95 9.27 -8.09
CA ILE A 75 -14.56 9.63 -7.80
C ILE A 75 -14.48 10.78 -6.79
N ARG A 76 -15.37 11.78 -6.89
CA ARG A 76 -15.42 12.92 -5.97
C ARG A 76 -15.82 12.48 -4.56
N GLN A 77 -16.83 11.62 -4.44
CA GLN A 77 -17.28 11.06 -3.16
C GLN A 77 -16.20 10.18 -2.54
N SER A 78 -15.55 9.31 -3.32
CA SER A 78 -14.41 8.51 -2.84
C SER A 78 -13.28 9.37 -2.29
N TYR A 79 -12.96 10.50 -2.93
CA TYR A 79 -11.96 11.43 -2.41
C TYR A 79 -12.31 12.01 -1.02
N LEU A 80 -13.60 12.16 -0.71
CA LEU A 80 -14.08 12.76 0.54
C LEU A 80 -14.34 11.74 1.65
N LEU A 81 -14.84 10.56 1.27
CA LEU A 81 -15.37 9.55 2.19
C LEU A 81 -14.53 8.26 2.22
N GLY A 82 -13.65 8.07 1.23
CA GLY A 82 -12.75 6.93 1.17
C GLY A 82 -11.67 6.97 2.26
N GLY A 83 -11.20 5.79 2.63
CA GLY A 83 -10.15 5.61 3.64
C GLY A 83 -8.74 5.69 3.07
N ILE A 84 -7.80 5.11 3.81
CA ILE A 84 -6.43 4.88 3.38
C ILE A 84 -6.38 3.53 2.68
N GLU A 85 -5.91 3.51 1.45
CA GLU A 85 -5.72 2.29 0.67
C GLU A 85 -4.43 2.38 -0.15
N ALA A 86 -3.68 1.30 -0.17
CA ALA A 86 -2.53 1.10 -1.05
C ALA A 86 -2.38 -0.40 -1.37
N TYR A 87 -1.72 -0.70 -2.49
CA TYR A 87 -1.49 -2.06 -2.96
C TYR A 87 -0.17 -2.16 -3.72
N SER A 88 0.52 -3.28 -3.55
CA SER A 88 1.72 -3.64 -4.29
C SER A 88 1.42 -4.78 -5.27
N PHE A 89 1.93 -4.67 -6.50
CA PHE A 89 1.82 -5.69 -7.54
C PHE A 89 3.20 -6.28 -7.86
N ALA A 90 3.22 -7.55 -8.30
CA ALA A 90 4.46 -8.29 -8.55
C ALA A 90 5.35 -7.66 -9.64
N ASN A 91 4.78 -6.83 -10.51
CA ASN A 91 5.52 -6.12 -11.55
C ASN A 91 6.16 -4.79 -11.06
N GLY A 92 6.12 -4.51 -9.76
CA GLY A 92 6.63 -3.27 -9.16
C GLY A 92 5.67 -2.08 -9.28
N THR A 93 4.41 -2.31 -9.65
CA THR A 93 3.39 -1.26 -9.57
C THR A 93 2.91 -1.13 -8.13
N ILE A 94 2.99 0.08 -7.58
CA ILE A 94 2.45 0.45 -6.28
C ILE A 94 1.31 1.43 -6.52
N THR A 95 0.12 1.05 -6.06
CA THR A 95 -1.11 1.81 -6.21
C THR A 95 -1.45 2.46 -4.88
N ILE A 96 -1.81 3.74 -4.89
CA ILE A 96 -2.32 4.44 -3.71
C ILE A 96 -3.65 5.08 -4.06
N SER A 97 -4.67 4.91 -3.23
CA SER A 97 -5.94 5.62 -3.42
C SER A 97 -5.74 7.13 -3.22
N LYS A 98 -6.45 7.94 -4.03
CA LYS A 98 -6.42 9.39 -3.89
C LYS A 98 -6.96 9.86 -2.54
N SER A 99 -7.84 9.10 -1.89
CA SER A 99 -8.39 9.42 -0.56
C SER A 99 -7.37 9.30 0.57
N SER A 100 -6.30 8.51 0.40
CA SER A 100 -5.22 8.39 1.38
C SER A 100 -4.53 9.73 1.67
N PHE A 101 -4.43 10.60 0.65
CA PHE A 101 -3.77 11.91 0.79
C PHE A 101 -4.51 12.89 1.71
N PRO A 102 -5.82 13.18 1.53
CA PRO A 102 -6.57 14.00 2.48
C PRO A 102 -6.74 13.30 3.84
N ALA A 103 -6.85 11.96 3.90
CA ALA A 103 -6.94 11.22 5.16
C ALA A 103 -5.72 11.43 6.07
N TYR A 104 -4.51 11.33 5.51
CA TYR A 104 -3.29 11.67 6.25
C TYR A 104 -3.11 13.18 6.45
N GLY A 105 -3.56 14.00 5.50
CA GLY A 105 -3.44 15.46 5.58
C GLY A 105 -1.98 15.89 5.64
N LYS A 106 -1.56 16.47 6.78
CA LYS A 106 -0.17 16.93 7.00
C LYS A 106 0.76 15.86 7.56
N ARG A 107 0.25 14.67 7.91
CA ARG A 107 1.02 13.53 8.46
C ARG A 107 1.73 12.77 7.33
N HIS A 108 2.71 13.41 6.71
CA HIS A 108 3.45 12.84 5.58
C HIS A 108 4.38 11.68 5.99
N ASP A 109 4.78 11.65 7.25
CA ASP A 109 5.44 10.54 7.91
C ASP A 109 4.57 9.27 7.93
N PHE A 110 3.26 9.42 8.18
CA PHE A 110 2.31 8.31 8.15
C PHE A 110 2.13 7.76 6.73
N LEU A 111 1.95 8.65 5.75
CA LEU A 111 1.98 8.23 4.34
C LEU A 111 3.31 7.52 3.98
N GLY A 112 4.41 7.94 4.60
CA GLY A 112 5.69 7.26 4.50
C GLY A 112 5.62 5.80 4.90
N CYS A 113 5.00 5.48 6.03
CA CYS A 113 4.82 4.10 6.49
C CYS A 113 4.00 3.28 5.49
N THR A 114 2.88 3.79 4.99
CA THR A 114 2.07 3.09 3.97
C THR A 114 2.88 2.81 2.71
N VAL A 115 3.59 3.82 2.19
CA VAL A 115 4.39 3.67 0.97
C VAL A 115 5.55 2.70 1.21
N ALA A 116 6.22 2.78 2.36
CA ALA A 116 7.28 1.87 2.73
C ALA A 116 6.78 0.42 2.87
N HIS A 117 5.57 0.23 3.41
CA HIS A 117 4.92 -1.08 3.52
C HIS A 117 4.70 -1.71 2.13
N GLU A 118 4.13 -0.97 1.17
CA GLU A 118 3.95 -1.50 -0.19
C GLU A 118 5.27 -1.75 -0.94
N ILE A 119 6.28 -0.91 -0.69
CA ILE A 119 7.65 -1.14 -1.19
C ILE A 119 8.20 -2.42 -0.58
N ALA A 120 8.02 -2.66 0.73
CA ALA A 120 8.49 -3.88 1.38
C ALA A 120 7.88 -5.14 0.76
N HIS A 121 6.57 -5.14 0.45
CA HIS A 121 5.95 -6.25 -0.29
C HIS A 121 6.64 -6.53 -1.62
N PHE A 122 7.02 -5.47 -2.35
CA PHE A 122 7.71 -5.60 -3.63
C PHE A 122 9.16 -6.10 -3.45
N LEU A 123 9.92 -5.53 -2.51
CA LEU A 123 11.31 -5.91 -2.26
C LEU A 123 11.44 -7.36 -1.77
N SER A 124 10.46 -7.85 -1.03
CA SER A 124 10.41 -9.23 -0.53
C SER A 124 9.82 -10.24 -1.51
N ASP A 125 9.38 -9.80 -2.70
CA ASP A 125 8.65 -10.64 -3.66
C ASP A 125 7.47 -11.41 -3.01
N HIS A 126 6.74 -10.79 -2.06
CA HIS A 126 5.70 -11.47 -1.26
C HIS A 126 4.67 -12.19 -2.15
N ILE A 127 4.18 -11.54 -3.21
CA ILE A 127 3.18 -12.14 -4.11
C ILE A 127 3.68 -13.44 -4.76
N PHE A 128 4.93 -13.44 -5.24
CA PHE A 128 5.52 -14.63 -5.88
C PHE A 128 5.84 -15.70 -4.83
N SER A 129 6.47 -15.30 -3.72
CA SER A 129 6.93 -16.23 -2.69
C SER A 129 5.77 -16.93 -1.99
N ASP A 130 4.68 -16.22 -1.70
CA ASP A 130 3.48 -16.82 -1.11
C ASP A 130 2.78 -17.75 -2.09
N SER A 131 2.67 -17.35 -3.36
CA SER A 131 2.13 -18.24 -4.40
C SER A 131 2.96 -19.53 -4.52
N LEU A 132 4.29 -19.43 -4.50
CA LEU A 132 5.18 -20.59 -4.59
C LEU A 132 5.06 -21.49 -3.36
N LYS A 133 5.02 -20.92 -2.15
CA LYS A 133 4.83 -21.67 -0.89
C LYS A 133 3.48 -22.38 -0.88
N LEU A 134 2.41 -21.68 -1.30
CA LEU A 134 1.07 -22.22 -1.39
C LEU A 134 1.03 -23.42 -2.34
N GLU A 135 1.58 -23.31 -3.55
CA GLU A 135 1.56 -24.40 -4.53
C GLU A 135 2.39 -25.61 -4.08
N LYS A 136 3.53 -25.40 -3.42
CA LYS A 136 4.30 -26.51 -2.82
C LYS A 136 3.54 -27.23 -1.71
N ALA A 137 2.82 -26.50 -0.86
CA ALA A 137 2.02 -27.08 0.22
C ALA A 137 0.73 -27.75 -0.29
N SER A 138 0.13 -27.21 -1.37
CA SER A 138 -1.15 -27.64 -1.94
C SER A 138 -1.15 -29.09 -2.45
N GLN A 139 0.03 -29.69 -2.68
CA GLN A 139 0.13 -31.08 -3.10
C GLN A 139 -0.37 -32.08 -2.04
N ASN A 140 -0.50 -31.65 -0.78
CA ASN A 140 -0.76 -32.53 0.36
C ASN A 140 -1.92 -32.06 1.27
N ILE A 141 -2.74 -31.09 0.86
CA ILE A 141 -3.81 -30.52 1.71
C ILE A 141 -5.13 -30.35 0.94
N GLU A 142 -6.25 -30.42 1.67
CA GLU A 142 -7.58 -30.18 1.12
C GLU A 142 -7.81 -28.70 0.75
N ALA A 143 -8.79 -28.43 -0.12
CA ALA A 143 -9.05 -27.09 -0.63
C ALA A 143 -9.36 -26.04 0.47
N LYS A 144 -10.10 -26.42 1.51
CA LYS A 144 -10.39 -25.54 2.66
C LYS A 144 -9.12 -25.19 3.44
N ASP A 145 -8.24 -26.17 3.62
CA ASP A 145 -6.97 -25.98 4.30
C ASP A 145 -5.99 -25.16 3.44
N LYS A 146 -6.10 -25.26 2.10
CA LYS A 146 -5.36 -24.41 1.15
C LYS A 146 -5.72 -22.93 1.35
N GLU A 147 -6.99 -22.59 1.48
CA GLU A 147 -7.40 -21.20 1.74
C GLU A 147 -6.93 -20.71 3.12
N LEU A 148 -7.08 -21.52 4.18
CA LEU A 148 -6.58 -21.15 5.50
C LEU A 148 -5.05 -20.99 5.53
N PHE A 149 -4.33 -21.83 4.80
CA PHE A 149 -2.88 -21.74 4.65
C PHE A 149 -2.47 -20.49 3.88
N LYS A 150 -3.17 -20.16 2.80
CA LYS A 150 -2.99 -18.90 2.06
C LYS A 150 -3.19 -17.68 2.97
N MET A 151 -4.26 -17.65 3.76
CA MET A 151 -4.51 -16.57 4.72
C MET A 151 -3.39 -16.47 5.76
N LYS A 152 -2.83 -17.60 6.21
CA LYS A 152 -1.66 -17.61 7.10
C LYS A 152 -0.43 -17.00 6.44
N LEU A 153 -0.11 -17.39 5.21
CA LEU A 153 1.02 -16.84 4.46
C LEU A 153 0.90 -15.32 4.30
N ASN A 154 -0.28 -14.84 3.90
CA ASN A 154 -0.53 -13.40 3.78
C ASN A 154 -0.26 -12.67 5.10
N ARG A 155 -0.73 -13.20 6.25
CA ARG A 155 -0.46 -12.58 7.56
C ARG A 155 1.03 -12.57 7.94
N GLU A 156 1.80 -13.57 7.52
CA GLU A 156 3.25 -13.58 7.72
C GLU A 156 3.93 -12.49 6.87
N SER A 157 3.53 -12.35 5.61
CA SER A 157 4.03 -11.30 4.72
C SER A 157 3.64 -9.89 5.16
N GLU A 158 2.43 -9.68 5.68
CA GLU A 158 2.03 -8.39 6.28
C GLU A 158 2.94 -7.99 7.45
N LYS A 159 3.25 -8.95 8.35
CA LYS A 159 4.14 -8.69 9.49
C LYS A 159 5.57 -8.41 9.05
N GLU A 160 6.06 -9.10 8.02
CA GLU A 160 7.37 -8.82 7.44
C GLU A 160 7.39 -7.43 6.78
N ALA A 161 6.34 -7.07 6.04
CA ALA A 161 6.23 -5.76 5.40
C ALA A 161 6.15 -4.63 6.43
N ASP A 162 5.38 -4.80 7.52
CA ASP A 162 5.33 -3.87 8.64
C ASP A 162 6.70 -3.68 9.31
N ALA A 163 7.44 -4.76 9.53
CA ALA A 163 8.78 -4.70 10.10
C ALA A 163 9.72 -3.89 9.20
N LYS A 164 9.81 -4.24 7.91
CA LYS A 164 10.66 -3.54 6.93
C LYS A 164 10.24 -2.09 6.72
N ALA A 165 8.95 -1.80 6.74
CA ALA A 165 8.44 -0.42 6.67
C ALA A 165 8.89 0.41 7.88
N THR A 166 8.79 -0.18 9.08
CA THR A 166 9.24 0.46 10.32
C THR A 166 10.75 0.74 10.29
N GLU A 167 11.55 -0.21 9.82
CA GLU A 167 12.99 -0.04 9.60
C GLU A 167 13.27 1.08 8.59
N MET A 168 12.59 1.08 7.43
CA MET A 168 12.79 2.09 6.39
C MET A 168 12.48 3.51 6.88
N ILE A 169 11.43 3.66 7.67
CA ILE A 169 10.99 4.94 8.23
C ILE A 169 11.94 5.41 9.31
N PHE A 170 12.40 4.52 10.19
CA PHE A 170 13.42 4.82 11.18
C PHE A 170 14.73 5.29 10.53
N ASN A 171 15.23 4.54 9.53
CA ASN A 171 16.43 4.91 8.78
C ASN A 171 16.31 6.28 8.11
N SER A 172 15.09 6.66 7.71
CA SER A 172 14.80 7.98 7.12
C SER A 172 14.77 9.13 8.14
N GLY A 173 15.19 8.88 9.39
CA GLY A 173 15.27 9.86 10.47
C GLY A 173 13.95 10.20 11.14
N PHE A 174 12.91 9.37 10.96
CA PHE A 174 11.66 9.50 11.72
C PHE A 174 11.74 8.69 13.02
N PRO A 175 10.92 9.02 14.04
CA PRO A 175 10.83 8.20 15.25
C PRO A 175 10.52 6.74 14.94
N ALA A 176 11.17 5.80 15.65
CA ALA A 176 10.97 4.37 15.43
C ALA A 176 9.50 3.94 15.56
N ASP A 177 8.73 4.61 16.43
CA ASP A 177 7.31 4.33 16.66
C ASP A 177 6.34 4.98 15.66
N THR A 178 6.84 5.59 14.58
CA THR A 178 6.00 6.27 13.57
C THR A 178 4.98 5.32 12.95
N CYS A 179 5.40 4.15 12.49
CA CYS A 179 4.48 3.19 11.85
C CYS A 179 3.52 2.54 12.84
N LEU A 180 3.89 2.42 14.11
CA LEU A 180 2.97 2.00 15.17
C LEU A 180 1.83 3.02 15.35
N LYS A 181 2.16 4.31 15.40
CA LYS A 181 1.17 5.41 15.50
C LYS A 181 0.33 5.52 14.25
N GLU A 182 0.92 5.26 13.09
CA GLU A 182 0.21 5.27 11.81
C GLU A 182 -0.85 4.16 11.75
N ILE A 183 -0.49 2.92 12.10
CA ILE A 183 -1.44 1.81 12.14
C ILE A 183 -2.58 2.09 13.14
N ASP A 184 -2.27 2.57 14.35
CA ASP A 184 -3.30 2.99 15.32
C ASP A 184 -4.25 4.05 14.73
N PHE A 185 -3.69 5.04 14.03
CA PHE A 185 -4.49 6.06 13.34
C PHE A 185 -5.37 5.46 12.24
N MET A 186 -4.83 4.58 11.40
CA MET A 186 -5.54 3.96 10.28
C MET A 186 -6.72 3.11 10.78
N TYR A 187 -6.51 2.27 11.80
CA TYR A 187 -7.56 1.43 12.38
C TYR A 187 -8.68 2.28 13.01
N LYS A 188 -8.32 3.33 13.76
CA LYS A 188 -9.31 4.27 14.34
C LYS A 188 -10.08 5.03 13.27
N LEU A 189 -9.41 5.46 12.19
CA LEU A 189 -10.06 6.14 11.07
C LEU A 189 -11.06 5.22 10.36
N ALA A 190 -10.69 3.95 10.18
CA ALA A 190 -11.54 2.94 9.54
C ALA A 190 -12.64 2.38 10.46
N GLY A 191 -12.59 2.66 11.76
CA GLY A 191 -13.49 2.06 12.75
C GLY A 191 -13.29 0.55 12.92
N LEU A 192 -12.08 0.05 12.66
CA LEU A 192 -11.77 -1.37 12.71
C LEU A 192 -11.15 -1.74 14.07
N GLY A 193 -11.69 -2.79 14.69
CA GLY A 193 -11.16 -3.38 15.93
C GLY A 193 -11.04 -4.91 15.83
N ASP A 194 -10.90 -5.41 14.60
CA ASP A 194 -11.01 -6.85 14.32
C ASP A 194 -9.84 -7.63 14.94
N ILE A 195 -10.18 -8.81 15.49
CA ILE A 195 -9.23 -9.81 15.94
C ILE A 195 -8.75 -10.67 14.77
N THR A 196 -7.51 -11.15 14.80
CA THR A 196 -7.02 -12.12 13.81
C THR A 196 -7.82 -13.41 13.90
N LYS A 197 -8.44 -13.81 12.80
CA LYS A 197 -9.11 -15.10 12.64
C LYS A 197 -8.32 -15.99 11.68
N PRO A 198 -8.50 -17.32 11.68
CA PRO A 198 -7.83 -18.21 10.75
C PRO A 198 -7.99 -17.80 9.27
N ASN A 199 -9.16 -17.26 8.91
CA ASN A 199 -9.50 -16.79 7.57
C ASN A 199 -9.21 -15.30 7.31
N SER A 200 -8.56 -14.59 8.24
CA SER A 200 -8.16 -13.19 8.01
C SER A 200 -6.97 -13.13 7.06
N SER A 201 -7.07 -12.35 5.98
CA SER A 201 -5.96 -12.12 5.05
C SER A 201 -4.87 -11.23 5.63
N HIS A 202 -5.21 -10.39 6.60
CA HIS A 202 -4.28 -9.49 7.31
C HIS A 202 -4.35 -9.76 8.82
N PRO A 203 -3.29 -9.51 9.58
CA PRO A 203 -3.34 -9.54 11.04
C PRO A 203 -4.36 -8.51 11.54
N GLY A 204 -5.14 -8.87 12.56
CA GLY A 204 -6.01 -7.95 13.26
C GLY A 204 -5.22 -6.93 14.08
N TYR A 205 -5.94 -5.97 14.66
CA TYR A 205 -5.36 -4.79 15.30
C TYR A 205 -4.30 -5.14 16.35
N GLU A 206 -4.66 -5.92 17.37
CA GLU A 206 -3.76 -6.25 18.50
C GLU A 206 -2.51 -7.03 18.05
N GLU A 207 -2.66 -8.01 17.16
CA GLU A 207 -1.52 -8.78 16.64
C GLU A 207 -0.56 -7.88 15.87
N ARG A 208 -1.09 -7.02 15.00
CA ARG A 208 -0.29 -6.11 14.17
C ARG A 208 0.45 -5.09 15.02
N MET A 209 -0.21 -4.52 16.02
CA MET A 209 0.39 -3.57 16.97
C MET A 209 1.53 -4.22 17.78
N LEU A 210 1.32 -5.45 18.26
CA LEU A 210 2.37 -6.20 18.96
C LEU A 210 3.57 -6.49 18.06
N SER A 211 3.35 -6.94 16.83
CA SER A 211 4.46 -7.25 15.91
C SER A 211 5.30 -6.02 15.57
N ILE A 212 4.68 -4.85 15.38
CA ILE A 212 5.41 -3.60 15.12
C ILE A 212 6.16 -3.16 16.38
N LYS A 213 5.54 -3.25 17.57
CA LYS A 213 6.17 -2.86 18.82
C LYS A 213 7.47 -3.62 19.10
N ASP A 214 7.52 -4.91 18.78
CA ASP A 214 8.73 -5.72 18.91
C ASP A 214 9.87 -5.22 18.01
N VAL A 215 9.55 -4.74 16.81
CA VAL A 215 10.52 -4.13 15.88
C VAL A 215 11.00 -2.77 16.42
N VAL A 216 10.08 -1.94 16.92
CA VAL A 216 10.40 -0.64 17.52
C VAL A 216 11.42 -0.78 18.66
N VAL A 217 11.21 -1.74 19.57
CA VAL A 217 12.12 -1.99 20.70
C VAL A 217 13.53 -2.33 20.21
N LYS A 218 13.64 -3.15 19.16
CA LYS A 218 14.95 -3.50 18.56
C LYS A 218 15.61 -2.28 17.93
N LEU A 219 14.85 -1.47 17.20
CA LEU A 219 15.39 -0.30 16.50
C LEU A 219 15.87 0.80 17.45
N MET A 220 15.20 1.00 18.58
CA MET A 220 15.64 1.95 19.61
C MET A 220 17.03 1.61 20.20
N ALA A 221 17.49 0.36 20.06
CA ALA A 221 18.81 -0.08 20.48
C ALA A 221 19.84 -0.13 19.34
N SER A 222 19.44 0.22 18.11
CA SER A 222 20.29 0.14 16.91
C SER A 222 20.68 1.52 16.39
N GLU A 223 21.78 1.57 15.64
CA GLU A 223 22.10 2.70 14.78
C GLU A 223 21.38 2.53 13.43
N GLY A 224 20.95 3.65 12.84
CA GLY A 224 20.26 3.64 11.54
C GLY A 224 21.17 3.20 10.39
N SER A 225 20.56 2.76 9.29
CA SER A 225 21.28 2.37 8.07
C SER A 225 21.93 3.55 7.35
N THR A 226 23.10 3.31 6.76
CA THR A 226 23.79 4.24 5.84
C THR A 226 23.59 3.88 4.36
N LYS A 227 22.90 2.77 4.06
CA LYS A 227 22.60 2.39 2.67
C LYS A 227 21.70 3.43 2.01
N SER A 228 21.85 3.63 0.72
CA SER A 228 21.01 4.56 -0.04
C SER A 228 20.80 4.04 -1.46
N THR A 229 19.66 4.35 -2.05
CA THR A 229 19.38 4.10 -3.46
C THR A 229 19.26 5.41 -4.20
N GLU A 230 20.22 5.69 -5.07
CA GLU A 230 20.06 6.78 -6.03
C GLU A 230 19.05 6.39 -7.11
N GLY A 231 18.27 7.35 -7.58
CA GLY A 231 17.29 7.06 -8.62
C GLY A 231 16.81 8.27 -9.39
N LYS A 232 16.26 8.02 -10.58
CA LYS A 232 15.66 9.03 -11.46
C LYS A 232 14.15 8.85 -11.53
N TRP A 233 13.45 9.95 -11.74
CA TRP A 233 12.00 9.95 -11.83
C TRP A 233 11.50 10.21 -13.25
N LYS A 234 10.48 9.44 -13.66
CA LYS A 234 9.75 9.66 -14.91
C LYS A 234 8.26 9.75 -14.65
N TYR A 235 7.68 10.93 -14.86
CA TYR A 235 6.24 11.15 -14.75
C TYR A 235 5.55 11.05 -16.11
N SER A 236 4.44 10.31 -16.19
CA SER A 236 3.58 10.21 -17.37
C SER A 236 2.14 10.55 -17.03
N ARG A 237 1.66 11.72 -17.49
CA ARG A 237 0.24 12.09 -17.37
C ARG A 237 -0.66 11.16 -18.20
N LYS A 238 -0.17 10.68 -19.36
CA LYS A 238 -0.92 9.77 -20.23
C LYS A 238 -1.20 8.44 -19.51
N ASN A 239 -0.19 7.88 -18.87
CA ASN A 239 -0.26 6.55 -18.24
C ASN A 239 -0.66 6.60 -16.77
N ASN A 240 -0.88 7.79 -16.20
CA ASN A 240 -1.12 7.96 -14.77
C ASN A 240 -0.02 7.32 -13.90
N SER A 241 1.24 7.58 -14.23
CA SER A 241 2.34 6.92 -13.54
C SER A 241 3.47 7.88 -13.18
N LEU A 242 4.12 7.57 -12.08
CA LEU A 242 5.38 8.15 -11.64
C LEU A 242 6.34 6.99 -11.36
N VAL A 243 7.37 6.86 -12.20
CA VAL A 243 8.30 5.73 -12.13
C VAL A 243 9.59 6.18 -11.46
N PHE A 244 10.00 5.48 -10.41
CA PHE A 244 11.34 5.55 -9.82
C PHE A 244 12.22 4.50 -10.48
N VAL A 245 13.34 4.93 -11.05
CA VAL A 245 14.34 4.05 -11.68
C VAL A 245 15.61 4.14 -10.86
N PRO A 246 15.95 3.11 -10.08
CA PRO A 246 17.25 3.03 -9.41
C PRO A 246 18.39 3.19 -10.41
N ILE A 247 19.43 3.93 -10.02
CA ILE A 247 20.70 3.98 -10.74
C ILE A 247 21.61 2.98 -10.06
N SER A 248 22.01 1.92 -10.78
CA SER A 248 23.04 1.01 -10.28
C SER A 248 24.33 1.81 -10.02
N SER A 249 24.80 1.79 -8.77
CA SER A 249 26.11 2.30 -8.36
C SER A 249 27.22 1.35 -8.78
#